data_AF-A0A0F9DZ84-F1
#
_entry.id   AF-A0A0F9DZ84-F1
#
_cell.length_a   1.000
_cell.length_b   1.000
_cell.length_c   1.000
_cell.angle_alpha   90.00
_cell.angle_beta   90.00
_cell.angle_gamma   90.00
#
_symmetry.space_group_name_H-M   'P 1'
#
loop_
_entity.id
_entity.type
_entity.pdbx_description
1 polymer ?
#
loop_
_entity_poly.entity_id
_entity_poly.type
_entity_poly.pdbx_seq_one_letter_code
_entity_poly.pdbx_strand_id
1 'polypeptide(L)'
;GHGSPTPVDQTLAWDAYTDPDGTGFFLYWAPEAESPRQYIDTRKVDLGRPDPEQIIVKDVMPARGSLCFKLTAYDAAGKESAWSNEDCGYFGFTGPSGLVVGP
;
A
#
# COMPACT_ATOMS: atom_id res chain seq x y z
N GLY A 1 29.72 -5.75 6.38
CA GLY A 1 29.10 -4.98 5.30
C GLY A 1 27.62 -5.01 5.50
N HIS A 2 27.02 -3.89 5.90
CA HIS A 2 25.57 -3.80 6.09
C HIS A 2 24.95 -3.65 4.70
N GLY A 3 24.31 -4.71 4.21
CA GLY A 3 23.50 -4.63 2.99
C GLY A 3 22.38 -3.64 3.23
N SER A 4 22.41 -2.51 2.52
CA SER A 4 21.27 -1.62 2.43
C SER A 4 20.08 -2.43 1.90
N PRO A 5 18.97 -2.56 2.65
CA PRO A 5 17.81 -3.27 2.13
C PRO A 5 17.29 -2.45 0.95
N THR A 6 17.21 -3.07 -0.23
CA THR A 6 16.80 -2.45 -1.48
C THR A 6 15.29 -2.15 -1.44
N PRO A 7 14.83 -0.88 -1.42
CA PRO A 7 13.42 -0.56 -1.62
C PRO A 7 13.11 -0.61 -3.11
N VAL A 8 12.68 -1.76 -3.60
CA VAL A 8 12.06 -1.87 -4.92
C VAL A 8 10.93 -2.88 -4.80
N ASP A 9 9.73 -2.46 -5.20
CA ASP A 9 8.56 -3.34 -5.40
C ASP A 9 8.02 -4.03 -4.14
N GLN A 10 7.83 -3.27 -3.06
CA GLN A 10 7.14 -3.79 -1.87
C GLN A 10 5.72 -4.25 -2.25
N THR A 11 5.49 -5.53 -2.02
CA THR A 11 4.19 -6.17 -2.19
C THR A 11 3.45 -6.05 -0.88
N LEU A 12 2.23 -5.50 -0.93
CA LEU A 12 1.29 -5.59 0.17
C LEU A 12 0.41 -6.80 -0.12
N ALA A 13 0.44 -7.80 0.74
CA ALA A 13 -0.40 -8.99 0.66
C ALA A 13 -1.24 -9.09 1.93
N TRP A 14 -2.47 -9.57 1.79
CA TRP A 14 -3.37 -9.79 2.91
C TRP A 14 -4.09 -11.13 2.78
N ASP A 15 -4.71 -11.55 3.87
CA ASP A 15 -5.45 -12.81 3.91
C ASP A 15 -6.68 -12.77 3.01
N ALA A 16 -7.06 -13.97 2.55
CA ALA A 16 -8.20 -14.10 1.69
C ALA A 16 -9.49 -13.65 2.34
N TYR A 17 -10.24 -12.79 1.66
CA TYR A 17 -11.52 -12.32 2.16
C TYR A 17 -12.56 -13.40 1.89
N THR A 18 -12.92 -14.12 2.96
CA THR A 18 -13.79 -15.30 2.91
C THR A 18 -15.26 -14.97 2.73
N ASP A 19 -15.64 -13.69 2.85
CA ASP A 19 -17.02 -13.27 2.66
C ASP A 19 -17.37 -13.30 1.16
N PRO A 20 -18.38 -14.08 0.76
CA PRO A 20 -18.73 -14.26 -0.64
C PRO A 20 -19.32 -12.99 -1.28
N ASP A 21 -19.85 -12.06 -0.48
CA ASP A 21 -20.43 -10.80 -0.94
C ASP A 21 -19.37 -9.68 -1.08
N GLY A 22 -18.12 -9.96 -0.67
CA GLY A 22 -16.97 -9.09 -0.87
C GLY A 22 -16.71 -8.80 -2.35
N THR A 23 -16.85 -7.54 -2.74
CA THR A 23 -16.65 -7.07 -4.11
C THR A 23 -15.22 -6.60 -4.35
N GLY A 24 -14.55 -6.07 -3.33
CA GLY A 24 -13.16 -5.63 -3.44
C GLY A 24 -12.61 -5.02 -2.16
N PHE A 25 -11.51 -4.29 -2.29
CA PHE A 25 -10.82 -3.63 -1.19
C PHE A 25 -10.53 -2.16 -1.49
N PHE A 26 -10.68 -1.30 -0.49
CA PHE A 26 -10.12 0.04 -0.50
C PHE A 26 -8.82 0.07 0.29
N LEU A 27 -7.77 0.58 -0.35
CA LEU A 27 -6.49 0.86 0.30
C LEU A 27 -6.46 2.32 0.72
N TYR A 28 -6.28 2.57 2.00
CA TYR A 28 -6.06 3.88 2.57
C TYR A 28 -4.61 4.07 2.94
N TRP A 29 -4.11 5.30 2.80
CA TRP A 29 -2.73 5.62 3.10
C TRP A 29 -2.59 6.93 3.89
N ALA A 30 -1.53 7.01 4.68
CA ALA A 30 -1.10 8.22 5.34
C ALA A 30 0.44 8.31 5.36
N PRO A 31 1.04 9.51 5.37
CA PRO A 31 2.48 9.63 5.61
C PRO A 31 2.86 9.08 7.00
N GLU A 32 3.94 8.32 7.09
CA GLU A 32 4.40 7.74 8.36
C GLU A 32 4.76 8.83 9.39
N ALA A 33 5.24 9.98 8.93
CA ALA A 33 5.56 11.11 9.79
C ALA A 33 4.33 11.89 10.28
N GLU A 34 3.13 11.63 9.73
CA GLU A 34 1.91 12.33 10.10
C GLU A 34 1.39 11.84 11.45
N SER A 35 1.08 12.77 12.36
CA SER A 35 0.56 12.46 13.70
C SER A 35 -0.51 13.47 14.12
N PRO A 36 -1.78 13.06 14.33
CA PRO A 36 -2.31 11.71 14.10
C PRO A 36 -2.40 11.39 12.60
N ARG A 37 -2.12 10.13 12.22
CA ARG A 37 -2.31 9.67 10.84
C ARG A 37 -3.77 9.75 10.42
N GLN A 38 -4.04 10.30 9.25
CA GLN A 38 -5.38 10.45 8.72
C GLN A 38 -5.64 9.51 7.53
N TYR A 39 -6.54 8.54 7.74
CA TYR A 39 -7.09 7.65 6.73
C TYR A 39 -8.46 8.18 6.28
N ILE A 40 -8.47 8.92 5.17
CA ILE A 40 -9.63 9.68 4.68
C ILE A 40 -9.88 9.39 3.19
N ASP A 41 -11.09 9.67 2.70
CA ASP A 41 -11.50 9.35 1.32
C ASP A 41 -10.63 9.97 0.23
N THR A 42 -10.00 11.12 0.47
CA THR A 42 -9.08 11.74 -0.50
C THR A 42 -7.74 11.01 -0.60
N ARG A 43 -7.46 10.10 0.34
CA ARG A 43 -6.27 9.24 0.42
C ARG A 43 -6.66 7.76 0.39
N LYS A 44 -7.64 7.43 -0.45
CA LYS A 44 -8.04 6.05 -0.72
C LYS A 44 -7.86 5.69 -2.19
N VAL A 45 -7.58 4.42 -2.43
CA VAL A 45 -7.50 3.81 -3.76
C VAL A 45 -8.41 2.60 -3.77
N ASP A 46 -9.27 2.50 -4.77
CA ASP A 46 -10.02 1.27 -5.04
C ASP A 46 -9.09 0.26 -5.72
N LEU A 47 -8.90 -0.89 -5.07
CA LEU A 47 -8.08 -1.97 -5.61
C LEU A 47 -8.93 -2.98 -6.40
N GLY A 48 -10.26 -2.89 -6.34
CA GLY A 48 -11.13 -3.98 -6.74
C GLY A 48 -10.80 -5.26 -5.96
N ARG A 49 -10.86 -6.42 -6.62
CA ARG A 49 -10.53 -7.73 -6.03
C ARG A 49 -9.33 -8.34 -6.75
N PRO A 50 -8.08 -8.00 -6.36
CA PRO A 50 -6.90 -8.61 -6.96
C PRO A 50 -6.86 -10.11 -6.67
N ASP A 51 -6.38 -10.89 -7.65
CA ASP A 51 -6.13 -12.32 -7.53
C ASP A 51 -4.67 -12.61 -7.94
N PRO A 52 -3.81 -13.10 -7.03
CA PRO A 52 -4.05 -13.27 -5.59
C PRO A 52 -4.26 -11.93 -4.86
N GLU A 53 -4.71 -11.97 -3.59
CA GLU A 53 -4.99 -10.79 -2.74
C GLU A 53 -3.73 -10.05 -2.30
N GLN A 54 -3.04 -9.49 -3.29
CA GLN A 54 -1.84 -8.70 -3.16
C GLN A 54 -1.76 -7.63 -4.24
N ILE A 55 -1.05 -6.56 -3.93
CA ILE A 55 -0.72 -5.50 -4.90
C ILE A 55 0.76 -5.13 -4.80
N ILE A 56 1.26 -4.58 -5.89
CA ILE A 56 2.55 -3.87 -5.88
C ILE A 56 2.25 -2.39 -5.66
N VAL A 57 2.71 -1.84 -4.54
CA VAL A 57 2.32 -0.48 -4.09
C VAL A 57 2.60 0.59 -5.14
N LYS A 58 3.72 0.49 -5.87
CA LYS A 58 4.08 1.47 -6.94
C LYS A 58 3.08 1.54 -8.09
N ASP A 59 2.29 0.49 -8.32
CA ASP A 59 1.37 0.43 -9.45
C ASP A 59 0.03 1.13 -9.13
N VAL A 60 -0.26 1.32 -7.84
CA VAL A 60 -1.52 1.90 -7.36
C VAL A 60 -1.34 3.26 -6.67
N MET A 61 -0.12 3.55 -6.19
CA MET A 61 0.19 4.76 -5.44
C MET A 61 1.11 5.69 -6.23
N PRO A 62 0.70 6.95 -6.50
CA PRO A 62 1.59 7.94 -7.11
C PRO A 62 2.62 8.51 -6.13
N ALA A 63 2.33 8.44 -4.82
CA ALA A 63 3.15 9.01 -3.76
C ALA A 63 4.31 8.08 -3.37
N ARG A 64 5.48 8.68 -3.13
CA ARG A 64 6.74 8.00 -2.76
C ARG A 64 7.14 8.40 -1.35
N GLY A 65 7.67 7.46 -0.57
CA GLY A 65 8.26 7.73 0.74
C GLY A 65 7.79 6.77 1.83
N SER A 66 8.07 7.17 3.07
CA SER A 66 7.58 6.49 4.27
C SER A 66 6.07 6.67 4.43
N LEU A 67 5.32 5.60 4.20
CA LEU A 67 3.85 5.57 4.21
C LEU A 67 3.36 4.47 5.15
N CYS A 68 2.16 4.66 5.67
CA CYS A 68 1.39 3.65 6.39
C CYS A 68 0.09 3.37 5.64
N PHE A 69 -0.32 2.10 5.63
CA PHE A 69 -1.47 1.61 4.90
C PHE A 69 -2.46 0.90 5.83
N LYS A 70 -3.74 1.02 5.48
CA LYS A 70 -4.83 0.22 6.03
C LYS A 70 -5.79 -0.17 4.91
N LEU A 71 -6.47 -1.29 5.09
CA LEU A 71 -7.43 -1.83 4.14
C LEU A 71 -8.81 -1.93 4.78
N THR A 72 -9.83 -1.78 3.95
CA THR A 72 -11.19 -2.23 4.22
C THR A 72 -11.64 -3.07 3.03
N ALA A 73 -12.41 -4.12 3.27
CA ALA A 73 -13.16 -4.79 2.21
C ALA A 73 -14.49 -4.05 2.02
N TYR A 74 -15.06 -4.09 0.81
CA TYR A 74 -16.39 -3.53 0.55
C TYR A 74 -17.29 -4.52 -0.20
N ASP A 75 -18.59 -4.46 0.07
CA ASP A 75 -19.62 -5.25 -0.60
C ASP A 75 -20.18 -4.55 -1.86
N ALA A 76 -21.10 -5.20 -2.57
CA ALA A 76 -21.71 -4.65 -3.79
C ALA A 76 -22.54 -3.37 -3.55
N ALA A 77 -22.91 -3.08 -2.29
CA ALA A 77 -23.57 -1.84 -1.91
C ALA A 77 -22.57 -0.72 -1.54
N GLY A 78 -21.26 -1.02 -1.58
CA GLY A 78 -20.18 -0.09 -1.21
C GLY A 78 -19.99 0.05 0.30
N LYS A 79 -20.57 -0.84 1.11
CA LYS A 79 -20.40 -0.80 2.56
C LYS A 79 -19.06 -1.43 2.93
N GLU A 80 -18.27 -0.68 3.70
CA GLU A 80 -16.95 -1.09 4.14
C GLU A 80 -16.98 -1.97 5.40
N SER A 81 -16.03 -2.90 5.48
CA SER A 81 -15.75 -3.73 6.65
C SER A 81 -15.08 -2.93 7.78
N ALA A 82 -14.77 -3.62 8.88
CA ALA A 82 -13.79 -3.10 9.83
C ALA A 82 -12.41 -2.93 9.16
N TRP A 83 -11.61 -2.02 9.70
CA TRP A 83 -10.25 -1.76 9.27
C TRP A 83 -9.31 -2.94 9.53
N SER A 84 -8.36 -3.17 8.61
CA SER A 84 -7.20 -4.03 8.85
C SER A 84 -6.25 -3.46 9.91
N ASN A 85 -5.23 -4.24 10.28
CA ASN A 85 -4.03 -3.71 10.91
C ASN A 85 -3.35 -2.65 10.02
N GLU A 86 -2.58 -1.78 10.66
CA GLU A 86 -1.73 -0.81 9.97
C GLU A 86 -0.41 -1.48 9.60
N ASP A 87 0.05 -1.25 8.37
CA ASP A 87 1.38 -1.66 7.90
C ASP A 87 2.14 -0.42 7.40
N CYS A 88 3.36 -0.21 7.89
CA CYS A 88 4.16 0.99 7.61
C CYS A 88 5.52 0.62 7.05
N GLY A 89 6.02 1.43 6.13
CA GLY A 89 7.33 1.21 5.53
C GLY A 89 7.69 2.29 4.51
N TYR A 90 8.88 2.14 3.92
CA TYR A 90 9.33 3.00 2.83
C TYR A 90 8.97 2.39 1.48
N PHE A 91 8.13 3.10 0.71
CA PHE A 91 7.62 2.66 -0.58
C PHE A 91 8.10 3.60 -1.67
N GLY A 92 8.93 3.10 -2.60
CA GLY A 92 9.47 3.86 -3.72
C GLY A 92 10.58 3.11 -4.44
N PHE A 93 11.03 3.63 -5.58
CA PHE A 93 12.23 3.14 -6.25
C PHE A 93 13.48 3.65 -5.51
N THR A 94 14.47 2.81 -5.29
CA THR A 94 15.86 3.32 -5.28
C THR A 94 16.08 3.98 -6.65
N GLY A 95 16.52 5.24 -6.68
CA GLY A 95 17.03 5.83 -7.93
C GLY A 95 18.06 4.89 -8.59
N PRO A 96 18.35 5.04 -9.90
CA PRO A 96 19.28 4.15 -10.58
C PRO A 96 20.60 4.09 -9.78
N SER A 97 20.95 2.88 -9.33
CA SER A 97 22.25 2.66 -8.70
C SER A 97 23.32 2.85 -9.77
N GLY A 98 24.27 3.76 -9.51
CA GLY A 98 25.46 3.94 -10.33
C GLY A 98 25.41 5.10 -11.34
N LEU A 99 25.27 6.34 -10.87
CA LEU A 99 25.92 7.44 -11.58
C LEU A 99 27.38 7.50 -11.11
N VAL A 100 28.23 6.62 -11.66
CA VAL A 100 29.67 6.85 -11.61
C VAL A 100 29.97 8.01 -12.56
N VAL A 101 30.05 9.22 -12.02
CA VAL A 101 30.81 10.28 -12.68
C VAL A 101 32.27 9.85 -12.53
N GLY A 102 32.78 9.16 -13.55
CA GLY A 102 34.22 8.95 -13.68
C GLY A 102 34.91 10.29 -13.91
N PRO A 103 36.15 10.49 -13.39
CA PRO A 103 36.97 11.65 -13.71
C PRO A 103 37.29 11.74 -15.20
#